data_AF-A0A0A6CWB5-F1
#
_entry.id   AF-A0A0A6CWB5-F1
#
_cell.length_a   1.000
_cell.length_b   1.000
_cell.length_c   1.000
_cell.angle_alpha   90.00
_cell.angle_beta   90.00
_cell.angle_gamma   90.00
#
_symmetry.space_group_name_H-M   'P 1'
#
loop_
_entity.id
_entity.type
_entity.pdbx_description
1 polymer ?
#
loop_
_entity_poly.entity_id
_entity_poly.type
_entity_poly.pdbx_seq_one_letter_code
_entity_poly.pdbx_strand_id
1 'polypeptide(L)'
;MLVVALLLLALLIGVWVLRKQIATGFIDRELARAEVPARYEIADLALGGQRLTNVVLGDPADPDLVADWVETRTGIGLSGPYLEAVRAGRVRLRGRLVGGRLSLGAIDRLLPAPSGKPFALPALDATVDDARMRLETPYGLVGLKLTGTGKLDNGFRGSLAAVSDRLNVGGCTGDRLTATVRVRIDAAKPILKGPVRLGRLACGDSRADSVVATLDLTLGAALDRWQGRAALATG
;
A
#
# COMPACT_ATOMS: atom_id res chain seq x y z
N MET A 1 4.15 22.40 -49.30
CA MET A 1 4.28 22.45 -47.82
C MET A 1 3.22 21.61 -47.09
N LEU A 2 1.94 21.64 -47.48
CA LEU A 2 0.86 20.88 -46.80
C LEU A 2 1.07 19.35 -46.78
N VAL A 3 1.55 18.78 -47.88
CA VAL A 3 1.81 17.32 -48.02
C VAL A 3 2.93 16.85 -47.08
N VAL A 4 3.98 17.65 -46.91
CA VAL A 4 5.11 17.35 -46.00
C VAL A 4 4.66 17.43 -44.54
N ALA A 5 3.80 18.40 -44.20
CA ALA A 5 3.23 18.52 -42.86
C ALA A 5 2.31 17.34 -42.50
N LEU A 6 1.49 16.87 -43.44
CA LEU A 6 0.62 15.71 -43.25
C LEU A 6 1.41 14.40 -43.09
N LEU A 7 2.49 14.22 -43.85
CA LEU A 7 3.38 13.07 -43.71
C LEU A 7 4.13 13.06 -42.38
N LEU A 8 4.63 14.22 -41.93
CA LEU A 8 5.23 14.37 -40.61
C LEU A 8 4.22 14.10 -39.49
N LEU A 9 2.98 14.59 -39.62
CA LEU A 9 1.91 14.35 -38.66
C LEU A 9 1.55 12.85 -38.60
N ALA A 10 1.42 12.18 -39.75
CA ALA A 10 1.14 10.75 -39.81
C ALA A 10 2.28 9.92 -39.21
N LEU A 11 3.54 10.32 -39.43
CA LEU A 11 4.71 9.66 -38.83
C LEU A 11 4.73 9.87 -37.31
N LEU A 12 4.46 11.09 -36.83
CA LEU A 12 4.37 11.40 -35.39
C LEU A 12 3.24 10.62 -34.71
N ILE A 13 2.06 10.55 -35.33
CA ILE A 13 0.92 9.74 -34.86
C ILE A 13 1.29 8.26 -34.87
N GLY A 14 1.93 7.76 -35.95
CA GLY A 14 2.36 6.37 -36.07
C GLY A 14 3.38 5.98 -35.00
N VAL A 15 4.40 6.82 -34.76
CA VAL A 15 5.39 6.63 -33.69
C VAL A 15 4.70 6.66 -32.32
N TRP A 16 3.73 7.55 -32.10
CA TRP A 16 2.96 7.62 -30.86
C TRP A 16 2.08 6.39 -30.62
N VAL A 17 1.43 5.87 -31.66
CA VAL A 17 0.62 4.63 -31.63
C VAL A 17 1.50 3.40 -31.39
N LEU A 18 2.65 3.29 -32.08
CA LEU A 18 3.62 2.21 -31.84
C LEU A 18 4.14 2.23 -30.41
N ARG A 19 4.40 3.42 -29.85
CA ARG A 19 4.86 3.57 -28.46
C ARG A 19 3.83 3.07 -27.45
N LYS A 20 2.54 3.31 -27.72
CA LYS A 20 1.43 2.79 -26.90
C LYS A 20 1.43 1.27 -26.86
N GLN A 21 1.52 0.60 -28.00
CA GLN A 21 1.45 -0.87 -28.09
C GLN A 21 2.64 -1.61 -27.44
N ILE A 22 3.84 -1.04 -27.46
CA ILE A 22 5.03 -1.67 -26.86
C ILE A 22 4.97 -1.66 -25.33
N ALA A 23 4.45 -0.57 -24.74
CA ALA A 23 4.33 -0.42 -23.28
C ALA A 23 3.18 -1.27 -22.69
N THR A 24 2.03 -1.35 -23.37
CA THR A 24 0.91 -2.20 -22.94
C THR A 24 1.32 -3.68 -22.92
N GLY A 25 2.02 -4.13 -23.96
CA GLY A 25 2.49 -5.51 -24.01
C GLY A 25 3.49 -5.86 -22.91
N PHE A 26 4.25 -4.91 -22.36
CA PHE A 26 5.19 -5.21 -21.27
C PHE A 26 4.47 -5.52 -19.97
N ILE A 27 3.50 -4.70 -19.57
CA ILE A 27 2.75 -4.90 -18.33
C ILE A 27 1.88 -6.16 -18.42
N ASP A 28 1.20 -6.37 -19.55
CA ASP A 28 0.41 -7.58 -19.76
C ASP A 28 1.28 -8.84 -19.71
N ARG A 29 2.49 -8.79 -20.28
CA ARG A 29 3.43 -9.91 -20.21
C ARG A 29 3.94 -10.16 -18.79
N GLU A 30 4.30 -9.13 -18.04
CA GLU A 30 4.79 -9.30 -16.66
C GLU A 30 3.69 -9.78 -15.72
N LEU A 31 2.47 -9.25 -15.84
CA LEU A 31 1.31 -9.72 -15.09
C LEU A 31 0.92 -11.15 -15.47
N ALA A 32 0.95 -11.49 -16.77
CA ALA A 32 0.70 -12.86 -17.23
C ALA A 32 1.79 -13.84 -16.77
N ARG A 33 3.07 -13.42 -16.77
CA ARG A 33 4.19 -14.22 -16.24
C ARG A 33 4.08 -14.47 -14.74
N ALA A 34 3.61 -13.47 -13.99
CA ALA A 34 3.32 -13.62 -12.56
C ALA A 34 1.97 -14.31 -12.29
N GLU A 35 1.22 -14.69 -13.34
CA GLU A 35 -0.11 -15.29 -13.26
C GLU A 35 -1.08 -14.45 -12.42
N VAL A 36 -1.03 -13.12 -12.53
CA VAL A 36 -1.90 -12.20 -11.80
C VAL A 36 -2.99 -11.69 -12.74
N PRO A 37 -4.26 -12.10 -12.52
CA PRO A 37 -5.37 -11.53 -13.28
C PRO A 37 -5.46 -10.04 -13.01
N ALA A 38 -5.55 -9.24 -14.06
CA ALA A 38 -5.61 -7.80 -13.97
C ALA A 38 -6.56 -7.22 -15.00
N ARG A 39 -7.29 -6.17 -14.60
CA ARG A 39 -8.07 -5.31 -15.50
C ARG A 39 -7.68 -3.87 -15.21
N TYR A 40 -7.40 -3.12 -16.25
CA TYR A 40 -7.06 -1.71 -16.15
C TYR A 40 -7.22 -1.03 -17.50
N GLU A 41 -7.35 0.28 -17.48
CA GLU A 41 -7.32 1.14 -18.65
C GLU A 41 -6.05 2.01 -18.59
N ILE A 42 -5.41 2.24 -19.74
CA ILE A 42 -4.25 3.13 -19.80
C ILE A 42 -4.77 4.53 -20.15
N ALA A 43 -4.79 5.41 -19.16
CA ALA A 43 -5.23 6.79 -19.33
C ALA A 43 -4.14 7.67 -19.96
N ASP A 44 -2.89 7.53 -19.49
CA ASP A 44 -1.76 8.32 -19.98
C ASP A 44 -0.43 7.53 -19.96
N LEU A 45 0.39 7.82 -20.97
CA LEU A 45 1.75 7.31 -21.16
C LEU A 45 2.65 8.50 -21.49
N ALA A 46 3.04 9.23 -20.45
CA ALA A 46 3.97 10.34 -20.57
C ALA A 46 5.43 9.83 -20.57
N LEU A 47 6.37 10.69 -20.98
CA LEU A 47 7.80 10.39 -20.84
C LEU A 47 8.16 10.20 -19.35
N GLY A 48 8.33 8.95 -18.93
CA GLY A 48 8.73 8.58 -17.57
C GLY A 48 7.59 8.40 -16.57
N GLY A 49 6.33 8.60 -16.99
CA GLY A 49 5.15 8.46 -16.14
C GLY A 49 4.06 7.65 -16.81
N GLN A 50 3.43 6.75 -16.07
CA GLN A 50 2.34 5.93 -16.56
C GLN A 50 1.16 5.97 -15.61
N ARG A 51 -0.03 6.26 -16.14
CA ARG A 51 -1.28 6.27 -15.37
C ARG A 51 -2.23 5.18 -15.86
N LEU A 52 -2.57 4.30 -14.93
CA LEU A 52 -3.61 3.29 -15.08
C LEU A 52 -4.88 3.78 -14.36
N THR A 53 -6.04 3.49 -14.92
CA THR A 53 -7.36 3.76 -14.34
C THR A 53 -8.18 2.47 -14.25
N ASN A 54 -9.19 2.46 -13.38
CA ASN A 54 -10.08 1.30 -13.18
C ASN A 54 -9.31 0.00 -12.92
N VAL A 55 -8.28 0.10 -12.08
CA VAL A 55 -7.35 -1.01 -11.80
C VAL A 55 -8.03 -2.02 -10.89
N VAL A 56 -8.07 -3.27 -11.31
CA VAL A 56 -8.53 -4.42 -10.54
C VAL A 56 -7.48 -5.51 -10.67
N LEU A 57 -6.93 -5.98 -9.56
CA LEU A 57 -5.98 -7.10 -9.49
C LEU A 57 -6.59 -8.26 -8.69
N GLY A 58 -6.34 -9.49 -9.14
CA GLY A 58 -6.90 -10.71 -8.58
C GLY A 58 -8.21 -11.13 -9.26
N ASP A 59 -8.97 -12.01 -8.60
CA ASP A 59 -10.26 -12.49 -9.13
C ASP A 59 -11.25 -11.32 -9.33
N PRO A 60 -11.82 -11.10 -10.53
CA PRO A 60 -12.80 -10.03 -10.73
C PRO A 60 -14.05 -10.13 -9.85
N ALA A 61 -14.45 -11.34 -9.43
CA ALA A 61 -15.56 -11.54 -8.50
C ALA A 61 -15.14 -11.30 -7.03
N ASP A 62 -13.86 -11.49 -6.73
CA ASP A 62 -13.27 -11.29 -5.41
C ASP A 62 -11.91 -10.58 -5.47
N PRO A 63 -11.85 -9.30 -5.90
CA PRO A 63 -10.58 -8.64 -6.21
C PRO A 63 -9.70 -8.40 -4.98
N ASP A 64 -8.41 -8.65 -5.10
CA ASP A 64 -7.41 -8.41 -4.04
C ASP A 64 -7.07 -6.92 -3.90
N LEU A 65 -7.04 -6.21 -5.04
CA LEU A 65 -6.84 -4.75 -5.10
C LEU A 65 -7.77 -4.13 -6.13
N VAL A 66 -8.43 -3.05 -5.72
CA VAL A 66 -9.15 -2.15 -6.63
C VAL A 66 -8.61 -0.74 -6.42
N ALA A 67 -8.29 -0.04 -7.50
CA ALA A 67 -7.90 1.35 -7.44
C ALA A 67 -8.51 2.15 -8.60
N ASP A 68 -9.03 3.33 -8.29
CA ASP A 68 -9.58 4.22 -9.32
C ASP A 68 -8.51 4.63 -10.33
N TRP A 69 -7.31 4.92 -9.83
CA TRP A 69 -6.12 5.15 -10.63
C TRP A 69 -4.84 4.85 -9.85
N VAL A 70 -3.81 4.45 -10.60
CA VAL A 70 -2.44 4.26 -10.13
C VAL A 70 -1.51 4.93 -11.13
N GLU A 71 -0.62 5.77 -10.63
CA GLU A 71 0.39 6.45 -11.43
C GLU A 71 1.78 6.05 -10.94
N THR A 72 2.61 5.58 -11.85
CA THR A 72 4.00 5.23 -11.57
C THR A 72 4.92 6.20 -12.30
N ARG A 73 6.03 6.57 -11.66
CA ARG A 73 7.12 7.31 -12.29
C ARG A 73 8.37 6.46 -12.26
N THR A 74 9.03 6.35 -13.41
CA THR A 74 10.28 5.62 -13.57
C THR A 74 11.42 6.60 -13.77
N GLY A 75 12.42 6.56 -12.89
CA GLY A 75 13.67 7.28 -13.03
C GLY A 75 14.73 6.42 -13.73
N ILE A 76 15.81 7.04 -14.22
CA ILE A 76 16.97 6.35 -14.78
C ILE A 76 18.16 6.56 -13.84
N GLY A 77 18.70 5.46 -13.31
CA GLY A 77 19.90 5.45 -12.49
C GLY A 77 21.08 4.80 -13.21
N LEU A 78 22.24 4.79 -12.56
CA LEU A 78 23.47 4.19 -13.10
C LEU A 78 23.33 2.67 -13.37
N SER A 79 22.47 1.99 -12.62
CA SER A 79 22.19 0.55 -12.75
C SER A 79 20.98 0.23 -13.63
N GLY A 80 20.40 1.23 -14.30
CA GLY A 80 19.20 1.08 -15.13
C GLY A 80 17.97 1.82 -14.59
N PRO A 81 16.78 1.59 -15.20
CA PRO A 81 15.53 2.20 -14.75
C PRO A 81 15.14 1.71 -13.35
N TYR A 82 14.55 2.60 -12.55
CA TYR A 82 14.02 2.29 -11.22
C TYR A 82 12.68 2.98 -10.99
N LEU A 83 11.84 2.40 -10.13
CA LEU A 83 10.57 3.02 -9.73
C LEU A 83 10.86 4.17 -8.76
N GLU A 84 10.70 5.40 -9.24
CA GLU A 84 10.98 6.63 -8.48
C GLU A 84 9.81 7.03 -7.59
N ALA A 85 8.60 6.95 -8.12
CA ALA A 85 7.40 7.34 -7.40
C ALA A 85 6.17 6.50 -7.76
N VAL A 86 5.27 6.35 -6.79
CA VAL A 86 3.92 5.80 -6.97
C VAL A 86 2.92 6.74 -6.35
N ARG A 87 1.88 7.06 -7.10
CA ARG A 87 0.72 7.80 -6.60
C ARG A 87 -0.52 6.96 -6.86
N ALA A 88 -1.41 6.90 -5.90
CA ALA A 88 -2.68 6.20 -6.06
C ALA A 88 -3.82 6.97 -5.43
N GLY A 89 -4.96 6.93 -6.10
CA GLY A 89 -6.19 7.59 -5.66
C GLY A 89 -6.88 6.81 -4.54
N ARG A 90 -8.14 6.44 -4.78
CA ARG A 90 -8.87 5.54 -3.88
C ARG A 90 -8.42 4.11 -4.15
N VAL A 91 -7.81 3.49 -3.15
CA VAL A 91 -7.35 2.09 -3.20
C VAL A 91 -8.13 1.28 -2.17
N ARG A 92 -8.58 0.10 -2.56
CA ARG A 92 -9.20 -0.91 -1.69
C ARG A 92 -8.39 -2.19 -1.80
N LEU A 93 -7.88 -2.66 -0.68
CA LEU A 93 -7.02 -3.83 -0.57
C LEU A 93 -7.68 -4.88 0.32
N ARG A 94 -7.40 -6.13 0.00
CA ARG A 94 -7.60 -7.24 0.92
C ARG A 94 -6.27 -7.82 1.34
N GLY A 95 -6.18 -8.13 2.61
CA GLY A 95 -5.01 -8.77 3.20
C GLY A 95 -5.43 -9.83 4.20
N ARG A 96 -4.59 -10.84 4.34
CA ARG A 96 -4.72 -11.90 5.34
C ARG A 96 -3.40 -12.06 6.06
N LEU A 97 -3.42 -12.14 7.39
CA LEU A 97 -2.25 -12.45 8.20
C LEU A 97 -2.22 -13.95 8.46
N VAL A 98 -1.35 -14.67 7.76
CA VAL A 98 -1.23 -16.13 7.83
C VAL A 98 0.17 -16.49 8.34
N GLY A 99 0.26 -17.18 9.48
CA GLY A 99 1.56 -17.57 10.06
C GLY A 99 2.49 -16.40 10.34
N GLY A 100 1.94 -15.25 10.75
CA GLY A 100 2.69 -14.01 11.00
C GLY A 100 3.13 -13.25 9.75
N ARG A 101 2.75 -13.71 8.54
CA ARG A 101 3.05 -13.05 7.27
C ARG A 101 1.80 -12.44 6.66
N LEU A 102 1.94 -11.24 6.11
CA LEU A 102 0.89 -10.59 5.34
C LEU A 102 0.82 -11.25 3.95
N SER A 103 -0.36 -11.69 3.55
CA SER A 103 -0.69 -12.13 2.20
C SER A 103 -1.70 -11.15 1.59
N LEU A 104 -1.45 -10.74 0.35
CA LEU A 104 -2.26 -9.84 -0.46
C LEU A 104 -2.89 -10.58 -1.66
N GLY A 105 -3.05 -11.90 -1.54
CA GLY A 105 -3.64 -12.73 -2.59
C GLY A 105 -2.76 -12.81 -3.83
N ALA A 106 -3.33 -12.54 -5.01
CA ALA A 106 -2.59 -12.60 -6.28
C ALA A 106 -1.43 -11.60 -6.34
N ILE A 107 -1.49 -10.50 -5.57
CA ILE A 107 -0.45 -9.45 -5.54
C ILE A 107 0.87 -9.99 -4.98
N ASP A 108 0.82 -11.03 -4.13
CA ASP A 108 2.03 -11.64 -3.56
C ASP A 108 2.96 -12.20 -4.66
N ARG A 109 2.43 -12.55 -5.84
CA ARG A 109 3.20 -13.03 -6.99
C ARG A 109 3.97 -11.92 -7.71
N LEU A 110 3.60 -10.67 -7.48
CA LEU A 110 4.31 -9.49 -8.00
C LEU A 110 5.44 -9.05 -7.08
N LEU A 111 5.48 -9.56 -5.85
CA LEU A 111 6.53 -9.23 -4.90
C LEU A 111 7.84 -9.95 -5.28
N PRO A 112 9.01 -9.31 -5.06
CA PRO A 112 10.29 -9.94 -5.32
C PRO A 112 10.42 -11.26 -4.56
N ALA A 113 11.11 -12.23 -5.18
CA ALA A 113 11.40 -13.49 -4.52
C ALA A 113 12.11 -13.25 -3.16
N PRO A 114 11.80 -14.04 -2.12
CA PRO A 114 12.43 -13.90 -0.81
C PRO A 114 13.96 -13.98 -0.95
N SER A 115 14.65 -12.89 -0.66
CA SER A 115 16.11 -12.81 -0.83
C SER A 115 16.89 -13.22 0.42
N GLY A 116 16.21 -13.61 1.50
CA GLY A 116 16.79 -13.89 2.81
C GLY A 116 17.37 -12.65 3.52
N LYS A 117 17.43 -11.51 2.83
CA LYS A 117 17.85 -10.22 3.39
C LYS A 117 16.76 -9.69 4.33
N PRO A 118 17.14 -8.94 5.38
CA PRO A 118 16.17 -8.19 6.17
C PRO A 118 15.33 -7.29 5.28
N PHE A 119 14.06 -7.10 5.66
CA PHE A 119 13.20 -6.14 5.00
C PHE A 119 13.85 -4.75 5.02
N ALA A 120 13.66 -3.98 3.96
CA ALA A 120 14.08 -2.60 3.90
C ALA A 120 13.00 -1.79 3.17
N LEU A 121 12.72 -0.60 3.68
CA LEU A 121 11.81 0.31 2.99
C LEU A 121 12.45 0.78 1.69
N PRO A 122 11.71 0.75 0.57
CA PRO A 122 12.26 1.14 -0.72
C PRO A 122 12.49 2.65 -0.77
N ALA A 123 13.51 3.06 -1.54
CA ALA A 123 13.74 4.45 -1.92
C ALA A 123 12.69 4.90 -2.97
N LEU A 124 11.43 5.00 -2.53
CA LEU A 124 10.25 5.25 -3.35
C LEU A 124 9.47 6.42 -2.77
N ASP A 125 9.14 7.42 -3.60
CA ASP A 125 8.17 8.44 -3.22
C ASP A 125 6.74 7.90 -3.38
N ALA A 126 5.99 7.85 -2.29
CA ALA A 126 4.63 7.34 -2.29
C ALA A 126 3.66 8.47 -1.98
N THR A 127 2.61 8.64 -2.78
CA THR A 127 1.42 9.42 -2.41
C THR A 127 0.19 8.52 -2.38
N VAL A 128 -0.49 8.54 -1.25
CA VAL A 128 -1.68 7.73 -0.96
C VAL A 128 -2.81 8.66 -0.56
N ASP A 129 -3.79 8.84 -1.44
CA ASP A 129 -4.90 9.76 -1.21
C ASP A 129 -5.97 9.15 -0.29
N ASP A 130 -6.39 7.90 -0.56
CA ASP A 130 -7.31 7.13 0.29
C ASP A 130 -7.08 5.62 0.06
N ALA A 131 -6.15 5.01 0.80
CA ALA A 131 -6.01 3.56 0.80
C ALA A 131 -6.79 2.94 1.95
N ARG A 132 -7.62 1.95 1.65
CA ARG A 132 -8.36 1.17 2.64
C ARG A 132 -8.01 -0.28 2.51
N MET A 133 -7.77 -0.95 3.62
CA MET A 133 -7.48 -2.38 3.63
C MET A 133 -8.42 -3.10 4.58
N ARG A 134 -9.01 -4.20 4.09
CA ARG A 134 -9.63 -5.22 4.94
C ARG A 134 -8.55 -6.25 5.27
N LEU A 135 -8.12 -6.28 6.53
CA LEU A 135 -7.10 -7.20 7.01
C LEU A 135 -7.73 -8.26 7.90
N GLU A 136 -7.71 -9.50 7.44
CA GLU A 136 -8.11 -10.65 8.25
C GLU A 136 -6.91 -11.14 9.04
N THR A 137 -7.05 -11.23 10.35
CA THR A 137 -5.99 -11.73 11.24
C THR A 137 -6.50 -12.93 12.02
N PRO A 138 -5.60 -13.76 12.59
CA PRO A 138 -6.01 -14.82 13.52
C PRO A 138 -6.77 -14.29 14.74
N TYR A 139 -6.63 -13.00 15.02
CA TYR A 139 -7.23 -12.32 16.15
C TYR A 139 -8.60 -11.72 15.81
N GLY A 140 -8.94 -11.54 14.54
CA GLY A 140 -10.16 -10.90 14.10
C GLY A 140 -9.95 -10.00 12.89
N LEU A 141 -11.02 -9.34 12.45
CA LEU A 141 -11.01 -8.49 11.28
C LEU A 141 -10.61 -7.06 11.64
N VAL A 142 -9.66 -6.49 10.90
CA VAL A 142 -9.24 -5.09 11.06
C VAL A 142 -9.46 -4.34 9.76
N GLY A 143 -10.22 -3.25 9.82
CA GLY A 143 -10.29 -2.25 8.77
C GLY A 143 -9.19 -1.22 8.96
N LEU A 144 -8.42 -0.94 7.91
CA LEU A 144 -7.35 0.05 7.92
C LEU A 144 -7.63 1.13 6.89
N LYS A 145 -7.29 2.37 7.21
CA LYS A 145 -7.29 3.50 6.26
C LYS A 145 -5.98 4.28 6.38
N LEU A 146 -5.29 4.46 5.28
CA LEU A 146 -4.03 5.18 5.19
C LEU A 146 -4.17 6.36 4.21
N THR A 147 -3.64 7.51 4.63
CA THR A 147 -3.37 8.63 3.74
C THR A 147 -1.97 9.16 4.04
N GLY A 148 -1.27 9.67 3.04
CA GLY A 148 0.07 10.23 3.27
C GLY A 148 0.87 10.46 2.00
N THR A 149 2.00 11.13 2.16
CA THR A 149 2.90 11.42 1.04
C THR A 149 4.36 11.49 1.47
N GLY A 150 5.26 11.19 0.55
CA GLY A 150 6.71 11.38 0.69
C GLY A 150 7.50 10.09 0.50
N LYS A 151 8.82 10.18 0.70
CA LYS A 151 9.72 9.04 0.51
C LYS A 151 9.62 8.00 1.63
N LEU A 152 9.40 6.74 1.24
CA LEU A 152 9.23 5.62 2.16
C LEU A 152 10.50 5.26 2.93
N ASP A 153 11.67 5.61 2.44
CA ASP A 153 12.94 5.45 3.14
C ASP A 153 13.31 6.70 3.97
N ASN A 154 12.88 7.90 3.60
CA ASN A 154 13.21 9.11 4.36
C ASN A 154 12.30 10.30 4.05
N GLY A 155 11.21 10.47 4.81
CA GLY A 155 10.39 11.68 4.77
C GLY A 155 8.90 11.46 4.55
N PHE A 156 8.42 10.22 4.48
CA PHE A 156 6.99 9.93 4.41
C PHE A 156 6.27 10.48 5.64
N ARG A 157 5.13 11.15 5.42
CA ARG A 157 4.23 11.64 6.47
C ARG A 157 2.79 11.30 6.11
N GLY A 158 2.06 10.78 7.07
CA GLY A 158 0.68 10.33 6.86
C GLY A 158 -0.10 10.11 8.13
N SER A 159 -1.31 9.58 7.95
CA SER A 159 -2.22 9.17 9.00
C SER A 159 -2.75 7.78 8.70
N LEU A 160 -2.73 6.91 9.71
CA LEU A 160 -3.29 5.58 9.68
C LEU A 160 -4.44 5.51 10.69
N ALA A 161 -5.62 5.15 10.22
CA ALA A 161 -6.73 4.77 11.06
C ALA A 161 -6.88 3.24 11.04
N ALA A 162 -7.21 2.66 12.19
CA ALA A 162 -7.54 1.25 12.32
C ALA A 162 -8.85 1.09 13.09
N VAL A 163 -9.71 0.18 12.64
CA VAL A 163 -10.96 -0.15 13.30
C VAL A 163 -11.16 -1.65 13.35
N SER A 164 -11.77 -2.14 14.42
CA SER A 164 -12.19 -3.54 14.53
C SER A 164 -13.38 -3.65 15.47
N ASP A 165 -14.37 -4.46 15.11
CA ASP A 165 -15.52 -4.70 15.97
C ASP A 165 -15.15 -5.56 17.18
N ARG A 166 -14.31 -6.57 16.94
CA ARG A 166 -13.85 -7.52 17.95
C ARG A 166 -12.50 -8.13 17.58
N LEU A 167 -11.58 -8.14 18.54
CA LEU A 167 -10.30 -8.81 18.49
C LEU A 167 -10.13 -9.77 19.66
N ASN A 168 -9.53 -10.92 19.40
CA ASN A 168 -9.19 -11.94 20.39
C ASN A 168 -7.69 -12.20 20.36
N VAL A 169 -6.97 -11.78 21.40
CA VAL A 169 -5.50 -11.89 21.48
C VAL A 169 -5.13 -12.41 22.85
N GLY A 170 -4.40 -13.53 22.92
CA GLY A 170 -3.86 -14.05 24.19
C GLY A 170 -4.91 -14.32 25.28
N GLY A 171 -6.11 -14.76 24.91
CA GLY A 171 -7.22 -14.98 25.85
C GLY A 171 -7.97 -13.72 26.27
N CYS A 172 -7.60 -12.54 25.75
CA CYS A 172 -8.33 -11.30 25.91
C CYS A 172 -9.22 -11.01 24.70
N THR A 173 -10.44 -10.54 24.94
CA THR A 173 -11.35 -10.00 23.93
C THR A 173 -11.41 -8.48 24.05
N GLY A 174 -11.07 -7.78 22.97
CA GLY A 174 -11.23 -6.33 22.84
C GLY A 174 -12.34 -6.01 21.84
N ASP A 175 -13.31 -5.19 22.25
CA ASP A 175 -14.43 -4.76 21.41
C ASP A 175 -14.30 -3.29 21.01
N ARG A 176 -14.76 -2.96 19.80
CA ARG A 176 -14.80 -1.59 19.24
C ARG A 176 -13.43 -0.90 19.30
N LEU A 177 -12.43 -1.53 18.70
CA LEU A 177 -11.12 -0.90 18.50
C LEU A 177 -11.28 0.27 17.54
N THR A 178 -10.74 1.43 17.93
CA THR A 178 -10.52 2.56 17.03
C THR A 178 -9.15 3.15 17.30
N ALA A 179 -8.35 3.36 16.26
CA ALA A 179 -7.06 3.99 16.34
C ALA A 179 -6.95 5.08 15.27
N THR A 180 -6.29 6.18 15.60
CA THR A 180 -5.92 7.21 14.64
C THR A 180 -4.51 7.67 14.98
N VAL A 181 -3.54 7.17 14.23
CA VAL A 181 -2.12 7.39 14.50
C VAL A 181 -1.48 8.13 13.34
N ARG A 182 -0.65 9.12 13.66
CA ARG A 182 0.24 9.73 12.69
C ARG A 182 1.37 8.76 12.38
N VAL A 183 1.66 8.62 11.10
CA VAL A 183 2.78 7.82 10.59
C VAL A 183 3.81 8.78 10.03
N ARG A 184 5.06 8.61 10.43
CA ARG A 184 6.20 9.30 9.84
C ARG A 184 7.31 8.29 9.60
N ILE A 185 8.07 8.45 8.53
CA ILE A 185 9.27 7.63 8.32
C ILE A 185 10.46 8.56 8.19
N ASP A 186 11.47 8.37 9.03
CA ASP A 186 12.75 9.08 8.93
C ASP A 186 13.89 8.06 8.97
N ALA A 187 14.86 8.17 8.07
CA ALA A 187 16.00 7.26 7.99
C ALA A 187 15.60 5.76 8.09
N ALA A 188 14.61 5.38 7.30
CA ALA A 188 13.97 4.08 7.18
C ALA A 188 13.27 3.57 8.46
N LYS A 189 13.03 4.43 9.46
CA LYS A 189 12.40 4.05 10.73
C LYS A 189 10.99 4.66 10.81
N PRO A 190 9.93 3.84 10.70
CA PRO A 190 8.57 4.32 10.90
C PRO A 190 8.32 4.69 12.36
N ILE A 191 7.62 5.79 12.56
CA ILE A 191 7.26 6.37 13.84
C ILE A 191 5.75 6.52 13.86
N LEU A 192 5.11 5.92 14.86
CA LEU A 192 3.67 5.87 15.04
C LEU A 192 3.31 6.63 16.30
N LYS A 193 2.50 7.68 16.16
CA LYS A 193 2.04 8.49 17.31
C LYS A 193 0.56 8.75 17.26
N GLY A 194 -0.17 8.35 18.29
CA GLY A 194 -1.58 8.70 18.43
C GLY A 194 -2.35 7.80 19.37
N PRO A 195 -3.62 8.14 19.63
CA PRO A 195 -4.49 7.37 20.50
C PRO A 195 -4.99 6.10 19.82
N VAL A 196 -5.10 5.06 20.65
CA VAL A 196 -5.83 3.82 20.41
C VAL A 196 -6.89 3.74 21.49
N ARG A 197 -8.12 3.42 21.10
CA ARG A 197 -9.26 3.30 22.00
C ARG A 197 -9.90 1.93 21.81
N LEU A 198 -10.29 1.33 22.91
CA LEU A 198 -11.10 0.12 22.94
C LEU A 198 -12.37 0.44 23.73
N GLY A 199 -13.52 0.12 23.16
CA GLY A 199 -14.79 0.30 23.86
C GLY A 199 -14.89 -0.61 25.09
N ARG A 200 -14.33 -1.81 25.00
CA ARG A 200 -14.25 -2.78 26.09
C ARG A 200 -13.03 -3.69 25.91
N LEU A 201 -12.44 -4.10 27.03
CA LEU A 201 -11.42 -5.13 27.12
C LEU A 201 -11.84 -6.12 28.21
N ALA A 202 -11.84 -7.42 27.88
CA ALA A 202 -12.10 -8.49 28.82
C ALA A 202 -10.98 -9.53 28.74
N CYS A 203 -10.36 -9.86 29.87
CA CYS A 203 -9.28 -10.84 29.98
C CYS A 203 -9.58 -11.75 31.18
N GLY A 204 -10.13 -12.95 30.93
CA GLY A 204 -10.66 -13.80 32.00
C GLY A 204 -11.75 -13.05 32.79
N ASP A 205 -11.55 -12.91 34.11
CA ASP A 205 -12.47 -12.19 35.00
C ASP A 205 -12.27 -10.67 34.99
N SER A 206 -11.15 -10.19 34.45
CA SER A 206 -10.83 -8.75 34.39
C SER A 206 -11.58 -8.09 33.25
N ARG A 207 -12.23 -6.96 33.52
CA ARG A 207 -12.95 -6.15 32.53
C ARG A 207 -12.60 -4.68 32.70
N ALA A 208 -12.46 -3.99 31.59
CA ALA A 208 -12.31 -2.54 31.53
C ALA A 208 -13.13 -2.01 30.36
N ASP A 209 -13.84 -0.90 30.56
CA ASP A 209 -14.54 -0.19 29.50
C ASP A 209 -13.77 1.10 29.15
N SER A 210 -14.00 1.64 27.96
CA SER A 210 -13.42 2.93 27.51
C SER A 210 -11.90 3.04 27.68
N VAL A 211 -11.18 1.97 27.36
CA VAL A 211 -9.71 1.93 27.48
C VAL A 211 -9.08 2.83 26.43
N VAL A 212 -8.18 3.72 26.85
CA VAL A 212 -7.43 4.60 25.95
C VAL A 212 -5.94 4.36 26.16
N ALA A 213 -5.22 4.07 25.07
CA ALA A 213 -3.77 3.99 25.04
C ALA A 213 -3.22 5.07 24.13
N THR A 214 -2.22 5.83 24.57
CA THR A 214 -1.46 6.71 23.66
C THR A 214 -0.19 5.99 23.22
N LEU A 215 -0.07 5.75 21.91
CA LEU A 215 1.11 5.16 21.31
C LEU A 215 2.14 6.24 20.98
N ASP A 216 3.39 5.98 21.35
CA ASP A 216 4.57 6.64 20.80
C ASP A 216 5.63 5.55 20.54
N LEU A 217 5.61 5.03 19.32
CA LEU A 217 6.42 3.88 18.90
C LEU A 217 7.33 4.27 17.74
N THR A 218 8.55 3.75 17.75
CA THR A 218 9.51 3.79 16.64
C THR A 218 9.89 2.36 16.27
N LEU A 219 9.70 2.00 15.01
CA LEU A 219 10.07 0.71 14.44
C LEU A 219 11.52 0.75 13.95
N GLY A 220 12.20 -0.39 14.02
CA GLY A 220 13.51 -0.59 13.40
C GLY A 220 13.42 -0.57 11.87
N ALA A 221 14.55 -0.35 11.19
CA ALA A 221 14.56 -0.25 9.73
C ALA A 221 14.07 -1.53 9.02
N ALA A 222 14.28 -2.69 9.64
CA ALA A 222 13.81 -3.98 9.16
C ALA A 222 12.40 -4.36 9.65
N LEU A 223 11.74 -3.49 10.43
CA LEU A 223 10.42 -3.72 11.03
C LEU A 223 10.34 -4.96 11.95
N ASP A 224 11.49 -5.47 12.39
CA ASP A 224 11.66 -6.65 13.25
C ASP A 224 11.68 -6.31 14.75
N ARG A 225 11.94 -5.05 15.06
CA ARG A 225 12.00 -4.49 16.42
C ARG A 225 11.21 -3.21 16.51
N TRP A 226 10.77 -2.90 17.73
CA TRP A 226 10.16 -1.62 18.05
C TRP A 226 10.67 -1.12 19.40
N GLN A 227 10.63 0.19 19.59
CA GLN A 227 10.93 0.86 20.85
C GLN A 227 9.91 1.97 21.07
N GLY A 228 9.49 2.20 22.31
CA GLY A 228 8.52 3.25 22.59
C GLY A 228 7.77 3.06 23.88
N ARG A 229 6.71 3.84 24.05
CA ARG A 229 5.83 3.79 25.22
C ARG A 229 4.37 3.68 24.77
N ALA A 230 3.59 2.92 25.53
CA ALA A 230 2.15 2.91 25.46
C ALA A 230 1.63 3.33 26.83
N ALA A 231 1.12 4.55 26.94
CA ALA A 231 0.53 5.05 28.19
C ALA A 231 -0.95 4.67 28.22
N LEU A 232 -1.35 3.86 29.19
CA LEU A 232 -2.72 3.39 29.39
C LEU A 232 -3.46 4.33 30.34
N ALA A 233 -4.65 4.74 29.94
CA ALA A 233 -5.64 5.39 30.78
C ALA A 233 -6.94 4.58 30.70
N THR A 234 -7.46 4.17 31.85
CA THR A 234 -8.76 3.54 31.99
C THR A 234 -9.69 4.51 32.70
N GLY A 235 -10.90 4.70 32.17
CA GLY A 235 -11.96 5.49 32.79
C GLY A 235 -12.96 4.63 33.52
#